data_AF-A0A1R4FYM6-F1
#
_entry.id   AF-A0A1R4FYM6-F1
#
_cell.length_a   1.000
_cell.length_b   1.000
_cell.length_c   1.000
_cell.angle_alpha   90.00
_cell.angle_beta   90.00
_cell.angle_gamma   90.00
#
_symmetry.space_group_name_H-M   'P 1'
#
loop_
_entity.id
_entity.type
_entity.pdbx_description
1 polymer ?
#
loop_
_entity_poly.entity_id
_entity_poly.type
_entity_poly.pdbx_seq_one_letter_code
_entity_poly.pdbx_strand_id
1 'polypeptide(L)'
;MDAEHRDDLARDPLPLRGRTVLVTGVSRRAGIGYATACRLAAYGANVFCHHFAPHDREQPWGDDDIDAVLAGIRGHLVGDARIADAHFDLSEAEAPERLLAAAADAFGTVDALICNQALSGSDGALGELTAQDLDRHWAVDARASILLAQEFANRHESGASGSIVFLSSGQGLGPMPGEVAYAAAKAAIAGITATIADQLADDGIRVNTVNPGPVDTGYVTESMWREVAPMFPLGRYGEPDDPARLIAWLVTDEASWITGQVINTEGGFGRWRPRGERDGSR
;
A
#
# COMPACT_ATOMS: atom_id res chain seq x y z
N MET A 1 28.00 -17.44 24.82
CA MET A 1 27.04 -16.91 23.83
C MET A 1 27.86 -15.97 23.00
N ASP A 2 28.45 -16.56 21.98
CA ASP A 2 29.70 -16.06 21.41
C ASP A 2 29.40 -14.90 20.45
N ALA A 3 30.39 -14.05 20.18
CA ALA A 3 30.20 -12.83 19.39
C ALA A 3 29.61 -13.11 17.99
N GLU A 4 29.89 -14.28 17.41
CA GLU A 4 29.31 -14.74 16.14
C GLU A 4 27.78 -14.92 16.19
N HIS A 5 27.21 -15.33 17.33
CA HIS A 5 25.76 -15.48 17.47
C HIS A 5 25.03 -14.15 17.72
N ARG A 6 25.77 -13.07 18.00
CA ARG A 6 25.19 -11.72 18.17
C ARG A 6 24.95 -11.02 16.85
N ASP A 7 25.79 -11.27 15.83
CA ASP A 7 25.62 -10.68 14.50
C ASP A 7 24.44 -11.31 13.74
N ASP A 8 24.13 -12.59 13.98
CA ASP A 8 22.95 -13.28 13.39
C ASP A 8 21.59 -12.71 13.85
N LEU A 9 21.54 -11.99 14.98
CA LEU A 9 20.32 -11.37 15.51
C LEU A 9 20.21 -9.88 15.18
N ALA A 10 21.26 -9.27 14.63
CA ALA A 10 21.23 -7.88 14.19
C ALA A 10 20.50 -7.79 12.84
N ARG A 11 19.72 -6.72 12.65
CA ARG A 11 19.07 -6.49 11.36
C ARG A 11 20.10 -6.20 10.29
N ASP A 12 19.99 -6.86 9.13
CA ASP A 12 20.71 -6.43 7.94
C ASP A 12 20.30 -4.98 7.62
N PRO A 13 21.24 -4.04 7.48
CA PRO A 13 20.92 -2.67 7.10
C PRO A 13 20.33 -2.54 5.69
N LEU A 14 20.58 -3.50 4.78
CA LEU A 14 20.08 -3.54 3.41
C LEU A 14 19.34 -4.86 3.11
N PRO A 15 18.23 -5.13 3.82
CA PRO A 15 17.56 -6.43 3.80
C PRO A 15 16.87 -6.76 2.47
N LEU A 16 16.83 -5.82 1.53
CA LEU A 16 16.25 -5.99 0.19
C LEU A 16 17.29 -5.87 -0.92
N ARG A 17 18.59 -5.95 -0.60
CA ARG A 17 19.65 -5.86 -1.60
C ARG A 17 19.46 -6.90 -2.70
N GLY A 18 19.43 -6.42 -3.95
CA GLY A 18 19.28 -7.28 -5.13
C GLY A 18 17.84 -7.73 -5.39
N ARG A 19 16.89 -7.40 -4.52
CA ARG A 19 15.46 -7.65 -4.74
C ARG A 19 14.85 -6.54 -5.57
N THR A 20 13.85 -6.88 -6.37
CA THR A 20 13.03 -5.93 -7.13
C THR A 20 11.64 -5.87 -6.54
N VAL A 21 11.17 -4.66 -6.23
CA VAL A 21 9.84 -4.43 -5.65
C VAL A 21 9.02 -3.50 -6.54
N LEU A 22 7.85 -3.97 -6.96
CA LEU A 22 6.86 -3.17 -7.69
C LEU A 22 5.90 -2.50 -6.70
N VAL A 23 5.75 -1.18 -6.81
CA VAL A 23 4.83 -0.39 -5.97
C VAL A 23 3.86 0.37 -6.85
N THR A 24 2.56 0.21 -6.60
CA THR A 24 1.52 0.93 -7.35
C THR A 24 1.05 2.19 -6.63
N GLY A 25 0.59 3.19 -7.39
CA GLY A 25 0.03 4.43 -6.81
C GLY A 25 1.11 5.35 -6.24
N VAL A 26 2.24 5.46 -6.94
CA VAL A 26 3.40 6.28 -6.56
C VAL A 26 3.42 7.58 -7.37
N SER A 27 2.31 8.32 -7.33
CA SER A 27 2.12 9.55 -8.12
C SER A 27 2.27 10.85 -7.31
N ARG A 28 2.28 10.79 -5.98
CA ARG A 28 2.39 11.98 -5.10
C ARG A 28 3.37 11.77 -3.95
N ARG A 29 4.18 12.79 -3.62
CA ARG A 29 5.11 12.76 -2.48
C ARG A 29 4.43 12.69 -1.12
N ALA A 30 3.18 13.13 -1.03
CA ALA A 30 2.33 13.00 0.16
C ALA A 30 1.66 11.62 0.28
N GLY A 31 1.92 10.67 -0.62
CA GLY A 31 1.27 9.36 -0.64
C GLY A 31 2.01 8.27 0.14
N ILE A 32 1.26 7.25 0.61
CA ILE A 32 1.83 6.04 1.23
C ILE A 32 2.75 5.29 0.26
N GLY A 33 2.39 5.23 -1.03
CA GLY A 33 3.20 4.63 -2.09
C GLY A 33 4.58 5.26 -2.22
N TYR A 34 4.68 6.60 -2.17
CA TYR A 34 5.96 7.32 -2.20
C TYR A 34 6.81 7.00 -0.96
N ALA A 35 6.23 7.11 0.24
CA ALA A 35 6.96 6.79 1.47
C ALA A 35 7.46 5.33 1.49
N THR A 36 6.64 4.41 0.97
CA THR A 36 7.00 3.00 0.80
C THR A 36 8.15 2.83 -0.18
N ALA A 37 8.08 3.44 -1.36
CA ALA A 37 9.14 3.39 -2.36
C ALA A 37 10.48 3.95 -1.82
N CYS A 38 10.45 5.07 -1.08
CA CYS A 38 11.63 5.63 -0.43
C CYS A 38 12.27 4.66 0.59
N ARG A 39 11.45 3.94 1.37
CA ARG A 39 11.96 2.93 2.31
C ARG A 39 12.59 1.73 1.62
N LEU A 40 11.93 1.22 0.58
CA LEU A 40 12.44 0.09 -0.19
C LEU A 40 13.77 0.44 -0.86
N ALA A 41 13.88 1.63 -1.44
CA ALA A 41 15.11 2.17 -1.98
C ALA A 41 16.21 2.24 -0.90
N ALA A 42 15.89 2.75 0.29
CA ALA A 42 16.83 2.83 1.41
C ALA A 42 17.23 1.46 1.98
N TYR A 43 16.42 0.42 1.76
CA TYR A 43 16.70 -0.97 2.13
C TYR A 43 17.47 -1.73 1.03
N GLY A 44 17.84 -1.05 -0.06
CA GLY A 44 18.66 -1.59 -1.15
C GLY A 44 17.90 -2.29 -2.27
N ALA A 45 16.57 -2.15 -2.33
CA ALA A 45 15.75 -2.73 -3.40
C ALA A 45 15.89 -1.96 -4.72
N ASN A 46 15.83 -2.67 -5.84
CA ASN A 46 15.36 -2.05 -7.09
C ASN A 46 13.86 -1.74 -6.92
N VAL A 47 13.44 -0.54 -7.30
CA VAL A 47 12.04 -0.12 -7.14
C VAL A 47 11.43 0.17 -8.50
N PHE A 48 10.33 -0.52 -8.82
CA PHE A 48 9.51 -0.20 -9.99
C PHE A 48 8.25 0.55 -9.53
N CYS A 49 8.14 1.81 -9.91
CA CYS A 49 7.04 2.69 -9.49
C CYS A 49 5.94 2.73 -10.57
N HIS A 50 4.74 2.29 -10.22
CA HIS A 50 3.56 2.58 -11.03
C HIS A 50 2.88 3.86 -10.56
N HIS A 51 2.50 4.72 -11.50
CA HIS A 51 1.75 5.96 -11.24
C HIS A 51 0.61 6.16 -12.23
N PHE A 52 -0.40 6.94 -11.81
CA PHE A 52 -1.50 7.37 -12.66
C PHE A 52 -1.92 8.80 -12.30
N ALA A 53 -1.12 9.77 -12.72
CA ALA A 53 -1.33 11.19 -12.44
C ALA A 53 -2.73 11.74 -12.82
N PRO A 54 -3.43 11.25 -13.86
CA PRO A 54 -4.79 11.72 -14.15
C PRO A 54 -5.77 11.60 -12.97
N HIS A 55 -5.68 10.54 -12.17
CA HIS A 55 -6.52 10.39 -10.98
C HIS A 55 -6.31 11.51 -9.97
N ASP A 56 -5.05 11.88 -9.70
CA ASP A 56 -4.73 12.90 -8.69
C ASP A 56 -5.21 14.30 -9.10
N ARG A 57 -5.26 14.60 -10.41
CA ARG A 57 -5.75 15.89 -10.94
C ARG A 57 -7.23 16.12 -10.68
N GLU A 58 -7.99 15.05 -10.53
CA GLU A 58 -9.41 15.10 -10.21
C GLU A 58 -9.67 15.31 -8.71
N GLN A 59 -8.63 15.19 -7.87
CA GLN A 59 -8.77 15.29 -6.43
C GLN A 59 -8.68 16.75 -5.94
N PRO A 60 -9.44 17.12 -4.89
CA PRO A 60 -9.41 18.48 -4.32
C PRO A 60 -8.04 18.94 -3.80
N TRP A 61 -7.17 18.00 -3.44
CA TRP A 61 -5.81 18.25 -2.94
C TRP A 61 -4.75 18.32 -4.04
N GLY A 62 -5.11 18.07 -5.31
CA GLY A 62 -4.25 18.23 -6.47
C GLY A 62 -3.25 17.10 -6.75
N ASP A 63 -2.57 17.22 -7.89
CA ASP A 63 -1.52 16.31 -8.35
C ASP A 63 -0.11 16.74 -7.89
N ASP A 64 0.88 15.97 -8.31
CA ASP A 64 2.29 16.24 -8.07
C ASP A 64 3.08 16.05 -9.38
N ASP A 65 4.30 16.58 -9.42
CA ASP A 65 5.21 16.36 -10.54
C ASP A 65 5.86 14.98 -10.42
N ILE A 66 5.55 14.08 -11.37
CA ILE A 66 6.09 12.72 -11.40
C ILE A 66 7.62 12.72 -11.44
N ASP A 67 8.27 13.66 -12.14
CA ASP A 67 9.72 13.72 -12.16
C ASP A 67 10.28 14.07 -10.77
N ALA A 68 9.60 14.96 -10.03
CA ALA A 68 9.96 15.31 -8.67
C ALA A 68 9.69 14.16 -7.67
N VAL A 69 8.61 13.40 -7.86
CA VAL A 69 8.29 12.18 -7.09
C VAL A 69 9.41 11.15 -7.28
N LEU A 70 9.77 10.85 -8.52
CA LEU A 70 10.83 9.89 -8.84
C LEU A 70 12.21 10.38 -8.38
N ALA A 71 12.51 11.68 -8.51
CA ALA A 71 13.75 12.26 -7.99
C ALA A 71 13.85 12.14 -6.46
N GLY A 72 12.74 12.32 -5.74
CA GLY A 72 12.67 12.11 -4.30
C GLY A 72 13.05 10.68 -3.91
N ILE A 73 12.48 9.68 -4.58
CA ILE A 73 12.79 8.25 -4.34
C ILE A 73 14.24 7.94 -4.72
N ARG A 74 14.74 8.48 -5.85
CA ARG A 74 16.16 8.35 -6.26
C ARG A 74 17.13 8.81 -5.18
N GLY A 75 16.79 9.85 -4.43
CA GLY A 75 17.60 10.35 -3.31
C GLY A 75 17.78 9.35 -2.16
N HIS A 76 16.98 8.28 -2.12
CA HIS A 76 17.07 7.22 -1.11
C HIS A 76 17.73 5.93 -1.61
N LEU A 77 18.09 5.83 -2.89
CA LEU A 77 18.76 4.65 -3.43
C LEU A 77 20.16 4.48 -2.81
N VAL A 78 20.53 3.24 -2.51
CA VAL A 78 21.82 2.86 -1.93
C VAL A 78 22.40 1.63 -2.62
N GLY A 79 23.73 1.54 -2.67
CA GLY A 79 24.42 0.47 -3.40
C GLY A 79 24.10 0.51 -4.89
N ASP A 80 23.84 -0.67 -5.48
CA ASP A 80 23.50 -0.83 -6.90
C ASP A 80 22.00 -0.78 -7.18
N ALA A 81 21.19 -0.35 -6.20
CA ALA A 81 19.75 -0.22 -6.34
C ALA A 81 19.38 0.76 -7.45
N ARG A 82 18.38 0.37 -8.27
CA ARG A 82 17.88 1.16 -9.40
C ARG A 82 16.41 1.50 -9.22
N ILE A 83 15.94 2.48 -9.98
CA ILE A 83 14.53 2.83 -10.08
C ILE A 83 14.10 2.89 -11.54
N ALA A 84 12.89 2.44 -11.82
CA ALA A 84 12.18 2.60 -13.08
C ALA A 84 10.70 2.85 -12.77
N ASP A 85 9.95 3.29 -13.77
CA ASP A 85 8.53 3.60 -13.61
C ASP A 85 7.73 3.32 -14.87
N ALA A 86 6.40 3.21 -14.69
CA ALA A 86 5.46 3.21 -15.79
C ALA A 86 4.12 3.81 -15.38
N HIS A 87 3.42 4.35 -16.39
CA HIS A 87 2.10 4.91 -16.25
C HIS A 87 1.04 3.98 -16.85
N PHE A 88 0.08 3.53 -16.05
CA PHE A 88 -1.06 2.74 -16.52
C PHE A 88 -2.34 3.10 -15.77
N ASP A 89 -3.49 2.98 -16.44
CA ASP A 89 -4.78 3.04 -15.76
C ASP A 89 -5.16 1.63 -15.28
N LEU A 90 -5.10 1.41 -13.97
CA LEU A 90 -5.45 0.11 -13.38
C LEU A 90 -6.96 -0.20 -13.39
N SER A 91 -7.81 0.73 -13.84
CA SER A 91 -9.20 0.41 -14.16
C SER A 91 -9.34 -0.40 -15.46
N GLU A 92 -8.30 -0.48 -16.29
CA GLU A 92 -8.26 -1.34 -17.47
C GLU A 92 -7.92 -2.79 -17.10
N ALA A 93 -8.61 -3.76 -17.71
CA ALA A 93 -8.42 -5.18 -17.40
C ALA A 93 -7.01 -5.70 -17.73
N GLU A 94 -6.38 -5.18 -18.80
CA GLU A 94 -5.06 -5.61 -19.29
C GLU A 94 -3.89 -4.84 -18.65
N ALA A 95 -4.16 -3.81 -17.86
CA ALA A 95 -3.10 -2.99 -17.25
C ALA A 95 -2.19 -3.77 -16.28
N PRO A 96 -2.71 -4.70 -15.43
CA PRO A 96 -1.86 -5.54 -14.57
C PRO A 96 -0.79 -6.34 -15.32
N GLU A 97 -1.17 -6.99 -16.44
CA GLU A 97 -0.22 -7.77 -17.25
C GLU A 97 0.88 -6.86 -17.82
N ARG A 98 0.49 -5.74 -18.44
CA ARG A 98 1.44 -4.79 -19.03
C ARG A 98 2.36 -4.18 -17.98
N LEU A 99 1.85 -3.92 -16.79
CA LEU A 99 2.64 -3.36 -15.69
C LEU A 99 3.70 -4.34 -15.20
N LEU A 100 3.33 -5.60 -14.97
CA LEU A 100 4.30 -6.64 -14.56
C LEU A 100 5.31 -6.93 -15.66
N ALA A 101 4.90 -6.92 -16.93
CA ALA A 101 5.80 -7.05 -18.06
C ALA A 101 6.83 -5.91 -18.11
N ALA A 102 6.41 -4.65 -17.97
CA ALA A 102 7.32 -3.51 -17.95
C ALA A 102 8.33 -3.57 -16.79
N ALA A 103 7.92 -4.08 -15.63
CA ALA A 103 8.82 -4.28 -14.49
C ALA A 103 9.85 -5.38 -14.73
N ALA A 104 9.41 -6.50 -15.30
CA ALA A 104 10.30 -7.59 -15.70
C ALA A 104 11.28 -7.15 -16.81
N ASP A 105 10.84 -6.34 -17.78
CA ASP A 105 11.72 -5.81 -18.82
C ASP A 105 12.81 -4.88 -18.25
N ALA A 106 12.48 -4.10 -17.21
CA ALA A 106 13.42 -3.20 -16.57
C ALA A 106 14.45 -3.91 -15.69
N PHE A 107 14.04 -4.96 -14.97
CA PHE A 107 14.82 -5.55 -13.87
C PHE A 107 15.04 -7.07 -13.93
N GLY A 108 14.39 -7.77 -14.86
CA GLY A 108 14.43 -9.22 -15.04
C GLY A 108 13.35 -9.94 -14.23
N THR A 109 13.36 -9.77 -12.91
CA THR A 109 12.41 -10.40 -11.97
C THR A 109 11.73 -9.36 -11.10
N VAL A 110 10.58 -9.73 -10.54
CA VAL A 110 9.89 -8.99 -9.47
C VAL A 110 9.79 -9.93 -8.28
N ASP A 111 10.39 -9.56 -7.15
CA ASP A 111 10.42 -10.36 -5.92
C ASP A 111 9.29 -9.99 -4.96
N ALA A 112 8.81 -8.74 -5.02
CA ALA A 112 7.67 -8.32 -4.23
C ALA A 112 6.76 -7.33 -4.97
N LEU A 113 5.48 -7.40 -4.63
CA LEU A 113 4.40 -6.60 -5.19
C LEU A 113 3.67 -5.87 -4.06
N ILE A 114 3.52 -4.55 -4.18
CA ILE A 114 2.78 -3.72 -3.24
C ILE A 114 1.65 -3.03 -4.00
N CYS A 115 0.43 -3.54 -3.81
CA CYS A 115 -0.79 -2.99 -4.39
C CYS A 115 -1.34 -1.87 -3.50
N ASN A 116 -0.73 -0.69 -3.60
CA ASN A 116 -1.08 0.51 -2.84
C ASN A 116 -2.10 1.41 -3.57
N GLN A 117 -2.33 1.21 -4.88
CA GLN A 117 -3.32 2.00 -5.61
C GLN A 117 -4.69 1.98 -4.94
N ALA A 118 -5.38 3.11 -4.99
CA ALA A 118 -6.73 3.24 -4.47
C ALA A 118 -7.50 4.31 -5.25
N LEU A 119 -8.79 4.08 -5.42
CA LEU A 119 -9.80 5.10 -5.70
C LEU A 119 -10.66 5.25 -4.45
N SER A 120 -10.86 6.47 -3.95
CA SER A 120 -11.72 6.72 -2.79
C SER A 120 -12.63 7.91 -3.03
N GLY A 121 -13.78 7.93 -2.34
CA GLY A 121 -14.77 8.99 -2.46
C GLY A 121 -15.54 8.96 -3.79
N SER A 122 -16.42 9.95 -3.96
CA SER A 122 -17.40 10.04 -5.06
C SER A 122 -18.56 9.02 -4.99
N ASP A 123 -18.73 8.31 -3.87
CA ASP A 123 -19.79 7.32 -3.68
C ASP A 123 -21.19 7.94 -3.52
N GLY A 124 -21.24 9.23 -3.12
CA GLY A 124 -22.49 9.92 -2.80
C GLY A 124 -23.21 9.32 -1.57
N ALA A 125 -24.47 9.71 -1.36
CA ALA A 125 -25.32 9.05 -0.38
C ALA A 125 -25.75 7.66 -0.88
N LEU A 126 -26.10 6.74 0.02
CA LEU A 126 -26.53 5.38 -0.37
C LEU A 126 -27.69 5.36 -1.39
N GLY A 127 -28.60 6.34 -1.33
CA GLY A 127 -29.70 6.46 -2.28
C GLY A 127 -29.32 6.99 -3.67
N GLU A 128 -28.11 7.53 -3.81
CA GLU A 128 -27.55 8.08 -5.06
C GLU A 128 -26.53 7.14 -5.70
N LEU A 129 -26.08 6.12 -4.95
CA LEU A 129 -25.08 5.16 -5.37
C LEU A 129 -25.50 4.42 -6.65
N THR A 130 -24.65 4.46 -7.67
CA THR A 130 -24.89 3.77 -8.94
C THR A 130 -24.09 2.48 -9.07
N ALA A 131 -24.49 1.61 -9.99
CA ALA A 131 -23.67 0.45 -10.36
C ALA A 131 -22.29 0.86 -10.90
N GLN A 132 -22.22 1.98 -11.62
CA GLN A 132 -20.96 2.50 -12.15
C GLN A 132 -19.98 2.92 -11.03
N ASP A 133 -20.48 3.47 -9.93
CA ASP A 133 -19.65 3.83 -8.77
C ASP A 133 -19.05 2.58 -8.12
N LEU A 134 -19.86 1.53 -7.96
CA LEU A 134 -19.42 0.21 -7.47
C LEU A 134 -18.38 -0.40 -8.40
N ASP A 135 -18.67 -0.44 -9.70
CA ASP A 135 -17.81 -1.06 -10.71
C ASP A 135 -16.45 -0.37 -10.81
N ARG A 136 -16.41 0.96 -10.69
CA ARG A 136 -15.19 1.76 -10.75
C ARG A 136 -14.28 1.51 -9.55
N HIS A 137 -14.83 1.48 -8.34
CA HIS A 137 -14.07 1.12 -7.13
C HIS A 137 -13.59 -0.34 -7.18
N TRP A 138 -14.48 -1.25 -7.58
CA TRP A 138 -14.12 -2.64 -7.78
C TRP A 138 -12.98 -2.81 -8.78
N ALA A 139 -13.04 -2.10 -9.92
CA ALA A 139 -12.04 -2.16 -10.97
C ALA A 139 -10.63 -1.84 -10.46
N VAL A 140 -10.49 -0.74 -9.73
CA VAL A 140 -9.18 -0.21 -9.29
C VAL A 140 -8.68 -0.90 -8.01
N ASP A 141 -9.54 -1.04 -7.01
CA ASP A 141 -9.10 -1.42 -5.66
C ASP A 141 -9.04 -2.93 -5.48
N ALA A 142 -10.01 -3.65 -6.05
CA ALA A 142 -10.16 -5.09 -5.89
C ALA A 142 -9.62 -5.86 -7.10
N ARG A 143 -10.25 -5.70 -8.27
CA ARG A 143 -9.92 -6.46 -9.48
C ARG A 143 -8.47 -6.27 -9.89
N ALA A 144 -7.99 -5.02 -10.00
CA ALA A 144 -6.60 -4.78 -10.38
C ALA A 144 -5.61 -5.43 -9.41
N SER A 145 -5.82 -5.31 -8.09
CA SER A 145 -4.97 -5.96 -7.08
C SER A 145 -4.91 -7.48 -7.22
N ILE A 146 -6.08 -8.11 -7.45
CA ILE A 146 -6.16 -9.57 -7.64
C ILE A 146 -5.45 -9.99 -8.93
N LEU A 147 -5.64 -9.26 -10.03
CA LEU A 147 -4.98 -9.53 -11.30
C LEU A 147 -3.47 -9.26 -11.23
N LEU A 148 -3.02 -8.23 -10.50
CA LEU A 148 -1.60 -8.00 -10.24
C LEU A 148 -0.97 -9.17 -9.48
N ALA A 149 -1.68 -9.71 -8.48
CA ALA A 149 -1.23 -10.89 -7.75
C ALA A 149 -1.16 -12.13 -8.64
N GLN A 150 -2.15 -12.33 -9.52
CA GLN A 150 -2.12 -13.39 -10.53
C GLN A 150 -0.91 -13.24 -11.46
N GLU A 151 -0.69 -12.04 -12.02
CA GLU A 151 0.39 -11.79 -12.97
C GLU A 151 1.78 -11.87 -12.33
N PHE A 152 1.89 -11.51 -11.06
CA PHE A 152 3.07 -11.73 -10.24
C PHE A 152 3.33 -13.23 -10.07
N ALA A 153 2.33 -14.01 -9.64
CA ALA A 153 2.47 -15.46 -9.47
C ALA A 153 2.82 -16.18 -10.79
N ASN A 154 2.22 -15.77 -11.91
CA ASN A 154 2.51 -16.34 -13.24
C ASN A 154 3.97 -16.16 -13.68
N ARG A 155 4.67 -15.14 -13.17
CA ARG A 155 6.07 -14.82 -13.49
C ARG A 155 7.04 -15.23 -12.39
N HIS A 156 6.53 -15.68 -11.25
CA HIS A 156 7.34 -16.06 -10.10
C HIS A 156 7.99 -17.44 -10.34
N GLU A 157 9.27 -17.55 -9.96
CA GLU A 157 9.95 -18.85 -9.96
C GLU A 157 9.51 -19.63 -8.71
N SER A 158 8.77 -20.71 -8.91
CA SER A 158 8.27 -21.55 -7.81
C SER A 158 9.41 -21.99 -6.87
N GLY A 159 9.25 -21.74 -5.57
CA GLY A 159 10.26 -22.00 -4.54
C GLY A 159 11.19 -20.82 -4.24
N ALA A 160 11.21 -19.77 -5.07
CA ALA A 160 11.83 -18.51 -4.70
C ALA A 160 10.98 -17.76 -3.66
N SER A 161 11.62 -16.93 -2.82
CA SER A 161 10.92 -16.11 -1.83
C SER A 161 10.23 -14.94 -2.52
N GLY A 162 8.89 -14.93 -2.48
CA GLY A 162 8.05 -13.85 -3.03
C GLY A 162 7.16 -13.20 -1.96
N SER A 163 6.76 -11.94 -2.17
CA SER A 163 5.84 -11.27 -1.24
C SER A 163 4.85 -10.34 -1.94
N ILE A 164 3.57 -10.45 -1.58
CA ILE A 164 2.50 -9.55 -2.00
C ILE A 164 1.95 -8.83 -0.76
N VAL A 165 1.83 -7.51 -0.86
CA VAL A 165 1.15 -6.68 0.14
C VAL A 165 0.01 -5.92 -0.53
N PHE A 166 -1.23 -6.23 -0.15
CA PHE A 166 -2.38 -5.42 -0.53
C PHE A 166 -2.65 -4.31 0.48
N LEU A 167 -3.33 -3.24 0.04
CA LEU A 167 -3.81 -2.18 0.91
C LEU A 167 -5.33 -2.22 1.05
N SER A 168 -5.77 -2.39 2.30
CA SER A 168 -7.17 -2.29 2.74
C SER A 168 -7.41 -0.96 3.48
N SER A 169 -8.51 -0.86 4.22
CA SER A 169 -8.84 0.26 5.09
C SER A 169 -9.52 -0.22 6.38
N GLY A 170 -10.16 0.71 7.11
CA GLY A 170 -10.77 0.47 8.42
C GLY A 170 -12.18 -0.13 8.39
N GLN A 171 -12.72 -0.50 7.23
CA GLN A 171 -14.12 -0.94 7.06
C GLN A 171 -14.47 -2.19 7.88
N GLY A 172 -13.49 -3.06 8.17
CA GLY A 172 -13.69 -4.23 9.03
C GLY A 172 -13.70 -3.91 10.53
N LEU A 173 -13.36 -2.67 10.91
CA LEU A 173 -13.22 -2.22 12.29
C LEU A 173 -14.28 -1.20 12.71
N GLY A 174 -15.03 -0.66 11.75
CA GLY A 174 -16.09 0.30 11.97
C GLY A 174 -16.65 0.84 10.66
N PRO A 175 -17.81 1.53 10.70
CA PRO A 175 -18.44 2.08 9.51
C PRO A 175 -17.57 3.16 8.87
N MET A 176 -17.63 3.25 7.54
CA MET A 176 -17.07 4.34 6.74
C MET A 176 -18.22 5.14 6.10
N PRO A 177 -18.71 6.20 6.77
CA PRO A 177 -19.83 6.98 6.25
C PRO A 177 -19.49 7.60 4.89
N GLY A 178 -20.36 7.40 3.90
CA GLY A 178 -20.20 7.95 2.55
C GLY A 178 -19.19 7.22 1.65
N GLU A 179 -18.76 6.00 2.03
CA GLU A 179 -17.72 5.23 1.32
C GLU A 179 -18.20 3.79 1.06
N VAL A 180 -19.44 3.59 0.60
CA VAL A 180 -20.03 2.25 0.41
C VAL A 180 -19.29 1.44 -0.66
N ALA A 181 -19.00 2.04 -1.82
CA ALA A 181 -18.31 1.39 -2.92
C ALA A 181 -16.84 1.14 -2.58
N TYR A 182 -16.17 2.15 -2.01
CA TYR A 182 -14.81 2.01 -1.52
C TYR A 182 -14.69 0.90 -0.45
N ALA A 183 -15.54 0.95 0.58
CA ALA A 183 -15.55 -0.05 1.64
C ALA A 183 -15.84 -1.46 1.11
N ALA A 184 -16.74 -1.62 0.14
CA ALA A 184 -17.00 -2.91 -0.48
C ALA A 184 -15.75 -3.48 -1.19
N ALA A 185 -15.05 -2.66 -1.99
CA ALA A 185 -13.86 -3.10 -2.70
C ALA A 185 -12.69 -3.43 -1.73
N LYS A 186 -12.46 -2.58 -0.71
CA LYS A 186 -11.45 -2.86 0.32
C LYS A 186 -11.81 -4.08 1.18
N ALA A 187 -13.09 -4.32 1.45
CA ALA A 187 -13.55 -5.52 2.15
C ALA A 187 -13.28 -6.79 1.32
N ALA A 188 -13.47 -6.75 0.01
CA ALA A 188 -13.12 -7.87 -0.86
C ALA A 188 -11.63 -8.21 -0.77
N ILE A 189 -10.74 -7.21 -0.78
CA ILE A 189 -9.30 -7.42 -0.64
C ILE A 189 -8.92 -7.99 0.73
N ALA A 190 -9.46 -7.44 1.81
CA ALA A 190 -9.23 -8.00 3.14
C ALA A 190 -9.74 -9.45 3.24
N GLY A 191 -10.92 -9.73 2.68
CA GLY A 191 -11.54 -11.06 2.74
C GLY A 191 -10.82 -12.10 1.88
N ILE A 192 -10.31 -11.74 0.71
CA ILE A 192 -9.64 -12.68 -0.21
C ILE A 192 -8.19 -12.98 0.18
N THR A 193 -7.60 -12.21 1.10
CA THR A 193 -6.18 -12.30 1.49
C THR A 193 -5.78 -13.72 1.88
N ALA A 194 -6.56 -14.37 2.76
CA ALA A 194 -6.25 -15.73 3.22
C ALA A 194 -6.37 -16.76 2.09
N THR A 195 -7.31 -16.58 1.16
CA THR A 195 -7.49 -17.48 0.02
C THR A 195 -6.33 -17.40 -0.97
N ILE A 196 -5.87 -16.19 -1.33
CA ILE A 196 -4.70 -16.04 -2.21
C ILE A 196 -3.43 -16.52 -1.51
N ALA A 197 -3.30 -16.23 -0.20
CA ALA A 197 -2.16 -16.71 0.60
C ALA A 197 -2.04 -18.24 0.59
N ASP A 198 -3.16 -18.95 0.83
CA ASP A 198 -3.20 -20.42 0.79
C ASP A 198 -2.84 -20.96 -0.59
N GLN A 199 -3.39 -20.35 -1.64
CA GLN A 199 -3.14 -20.79 -3.02
C GLN A 199 -1.69 -20.62 -3.47
N LEU A 200 -0.97 -19.60 -2.98
CA LEU A 200 0.39 -19.27 -3.41
C LEU A 200 1.48 -19.71 -2.42
N ALA A 201 1.11 -20.35 -1.30
CA ALA A 201 2.04 -20.72 -0.25
C ALA A 201 3.11 -21.73 -0.72
N ASP A 202 2.69 -22.75 -1.48
CA ASP A 202 3.60 -23.79 -1.99
C ASP A 202 4.59 -23.24 -3.04
N ASP A 203 4.27 -22.11 -3.68
CA ASP A 203 5.17 -21.40 -4.59
C ASP A 203 6.17 -20.48 -3.88
N GLY A 204 6.11 -20.41 -2.53
CA GLY A 204 7.00 -19.58 -1.73
C GLY A 204 6.58 -18.10 -1.67
N ILE A 205 5.33 -17.78 -2.04
CA ILE A 205 4.81 -16.41 -2.02
C ILE A 205 4.00 -16.16 -0.75
N ARG A 206 4.40 -15.14 0.01
CA ARG A 206 3.63 -14.67 1.17
C ARG A 206 2.68 -13.57 0.75
N VAL A 207 1.44 -13.62 1.21
CA VAL A 207 0.42 -12.61 0.86
C VAL A 207 -0.17 -12.04 2.12
N ASN A 208 -0.04 -10.74 2.33
CA ASN A 208 -0.62 -10.03 3.47
C ASN A 208 -1.34 -8.77 3.01
N THR A 209 -2.20 -8.25 3.88
CA THR A 209 -2.93 -7.01 3.65
C THR A 209 -2.66 -6.06 4.80
N VAL A 210 -2.39 -4.80 4.47
CA VAL A 210 -2.20 -3.73 5.46
C VAL A 210 -3.42 -2.82 5.44
N ASN A 211 -4.01 -2.60 6.62
CA ASN A 211 -4.89 -1.46 6.86
C ASN A 211 -4.06 -0.33 7.47
N PRO A 212 -3.85 0.79 6.74
CA PRO A 212 -2.99 1.88 7.21
C PRO A 212 -3.65 2.73 8.31
N GLY A 213 -4.95 2.58 8.56
CA GLY A 213 -5.71 3.52 9.38
C GLY A 213 -5.84 4.90 8.72
N PRO A 214 -6.26 5.93 9.48
CA PRO A 214 -6.35 7.29 8.98
C PRO A 214 -4.95 7.91 8.86
N VAL A 215 -4.51 8.13 7.62
CA VAL A 215 -3.20 8.69 7.28
C VAL A 215 -3.41 9.96 6.48
N ASP A 216 -2.79 11.05 6.90
CA ASP A 216 -2.85 12.29 6.13
C ASP A 216 -1.99 12.17 4.87
N THR A 217 -2.65 12.02 3.73
CA THR A 217 -2.01 12.03 2.40
C THR A 217 -2.29 13.36 1.66
N GLY A 218 -2.62 14.42 2.39
CA GLY A 218 -2.96 15.74 1.85
C GLY A 218 -4.45 15.99 1.69
N TYR A 219 -5.32 15.05 2.07
CA TYR A 219 -6.77 15.24 2.04
C TYR A 219 -7.32 15.87 3.34
N VAL A 220 -6.52 15.90 4.41
CA VAL A 220 -7.01 16.33 5.73
C VAL A 220 -7.22 17.84 5.75
N THR A 221 -8.43 18.25 6.12
CA THR A 221 -8.76 19.67 6.37
C THR A 221 -8.80 19.95 7.87
N GLU A 222 -8.65 21.22 8.23
CA GLU A 222 -8.77 21.69 9.63
C GLU A 222 -10.12 21.31 10.26
N SER A 223 -11.21 21.34 9.48
CA SER A 223 -12.54 20.91 9.95
C SER A 223 -12.60 19.41 10.25
N MET A 224 -11.99 18.58 9.40
CA MET A 224 -11.92 17.14 9.62
C MET A 224 -11.12 16.85 10.89
N TRP A 225 -9.95 17.49 11.04
CA TRP A 225 -9.12 17.32 12.23
C TRP A 225 -9.88 17.64 13.52
N ARG A 226 -10.55 18.80 13.59
CA ARG A 226 -11.35 19.18 14.77
C ARG A 226 -12.40 18.15 15.15
N GLU A 227 -12.99 17.46 14.18
CA GLU A 227 -13.99 16.43 14.42
C GLU A 227 -13.39 15.15 15.03
N VAL A 228 -12.23 14.71 14.52
CA VAL A 228 -11.66 13.39 14.86
C VAL A 228 -10.45 13.44 15.79
N ALA A 229 -9.93 14.61 16.17
CA ALA A 229 -8.78 14.75 17.05
C ALA A 229 -8.83 13.92 18.35
N PRO A 230 -9.96 13.80 19.08
CA PRO A 230 -10.02 12.97 20.29
C PRO A 230 -9.81 11.47 20.03
N MET A 231 -10.07 11.03 18.79
CA MET A 231 -9.92 9.65 18.35
C MET A 231 -8.45 9.27 18.16
N PHE A 232 -7.51 10.21 18.06
CA PHE A 232 -6.08 9.93 17.94
C PHE A 232 -5.38 9.97 19.29
N PRO A 233 -4.95 8.82 19.86
CA PRO A 233 -4.25 8.81 21.16
C PRO A 233 -2.90 9.52 21.11
N LEU A 234 -2.23 9.50 19.94
CA LEU A 234 -0.95 10.14 19.71
C LEU A 234 -1.06 11.64 19.36
N GLY A 235 -2.27 12.19 19.31
CA GLY A 235 -2.49 13.62 19.05
C GLY A 235 -2.17 14.06 17.62
N ARG A 236 -2.06 13.13 16.67
CA ARG A 236 -1.86 13.40 15.23
C ARG A 236 -2.52 12.33 14.37
N TYR A 237 -2.81 12.67 13.11
CA TYR A 237 -3.03 11.68 12.06
C TYR A 237 -1.79 10.81 11.85
N GLY A 238 -1.97 9.62 11.26
CA GLY A 238 -0.85 8.90 10.68
C GLY A 238 -0.19 9.73 9.58
N GLU A 239 1.12 9.62 9.43
CA GLU A 239 1.86 10.16 8.29
C GLU A 239 2.11 9.04 7.29
N PRO A 240 2.33 9.31 5.98
CA PRO A 240 2.57 8.26 4.99
C PRO A 240 3.67 7.27 5.35
N ASP A 241 4.66 7.73 6.11
CA ASP A 241 5.79 6.92 6.58
C ASP A 241 5.40 5.89 7.67
N ASP A 242 4.31 6.11 8.40
CA ASP A 242 3.84 5.20 9.46
C ASP A 242 3.43 3.82 8.92
N PRO A 243 2.51 3.68 7.93
CA PRO A 243 2.24 2.40 7.31
C PRO A 243 3.41 1.90 6.45
N ALA A 244 4.17 2.79 5.82
CA ALA A 244 5.30 2.42 4.98
C ALA A 244 6.37 1.61 5.75
N ARG A 245 6.57 1.89 7.05
CA ARG A 245 7.45 1.09 7.93
C ARG A 245 7.05 -0.38 7.96
N LEU A 246 5.76 -0.67 8.15
CA LEU A 246 5.25 -2.03 8.20
C LEU A 246 5.31 -2.69 6.81
N ILE A 247 4.86 -1.98 5.77
CA ILE A 247 4.83 -2.49 4.40
C ILE A 247 6.24 -2.90 3.94
N ALA A 248 7.24 -2.02 4.13
CA ALA A 248 8.61 -2.31 3.76
C ALA A 248 9.22 -3.47 4.56
N TRP A 249 8.83 -3.65 5.83
CA TRP A 249 9.27 -4.78 6.63
C TRP A 249 8.63 -6.11 6.20
N LEU A 250 7.34 -6.10 5.83
CA LEU A 250 6.61 -7.30 5.40
C LEU A 250 7.21 -7.97 4.16
N VAL A 251 7.94 -7.23 3.32
CA VAL A 251 8.60 -7.77 2.13
C VAL A 251 10.05 -8.21 2.38
N THR A 252 10.56 -8.11 3.61
CA THR A 252 11.87 -8.64 4.01
C THR A 252 11.80 -10.11 4.44
N ASP A 253 12.94 -10.79 4.52
CA ASP A 253 13.04 -12.16 5.02
C ASP A 253 12.72 -12.29 6.53
N GLU A 254 12.80 -11.20 7.30
CA GLU A 254 12.37 -11.17 8.71
C GLU A 254 10.87 -11.45 8.87
N ALA A 255 10.07 -11.20 7.82
CA ALA A 255 8.63 -11.45 7.80
C ALA A 255 8.27 -12.83 7.19
N SER A 256 9.26 -13.72 7.01
CA SER A 256 9.10 -15.03 6.34
C SER A 256 8.01 -15.93 6.93
N TRP A 257 7.65 -15.76 8.21
CA TRP A 257 6.60 -16.55 8.88
C TRP A 257 5.20 -15.89 8.87
N ILE A 258 5.01 -14.81 8.13
CA ILE A 258 3.77 -14.04 8.10
C ILE A 258 3.16 -14.09 6.71
N THR A 259 2.01 -14.76 6.60
CA THR A 259 1.17 -14.83 5.40
C THR A 259 -0.31 -14.98 5.80
N GLY A 260 -1.22 -14.58 4.92
CA GLY A 260 -2.67 -14.65 5.12
C GLY A 260 -3.23 -13.63 6.13
N GLN A 261 -2.45 -12.62 6.53
CA GLN A 261 -2.85 -11.70 7.61
C GLN A 261 -3.40 -10.38 7.06
N VAL A 262 -4.40 -9.83 7.77
CA VAL A 262 -4.80 -8.42 7.67
C VAL A 262 -4.24 -7.70 8.90
N ILE A 263 -3.25 -6.83 8.70
CA ILE A 263 -2.51 -6.17 9.78
C ILE A 263 -2.84 -4.68 9.83
N ASN A 264 -3.22 -4.20 11.01
CA ASN A 264 -3.59 -2.81 11.24
C ASN A 264 -2.37 -2.01 11.73
N THR A 265 -2.14 -0.82 11.15
CA THR A 265 -1.07 0.11 11.57
C THR A 265 -1.61 1.51 11.82
N GLU A 266 -2.65 1.59 12.64
CA GLU A 266 -3.53 2.76 12.80
C GLU A 266 -3.27 3.62 14.05
N GLY A 267 -2.09 3.47 14.69
CA GLY A 267 -1.71 4.29 15.86
C GLY A 267 -2.67 4.21 17.06
N GLY A 268 -3.45 3.12 17.17
CA GLY A 268 -4.46 2.94 18.23
C GLY A 268 -5.72 3.78 18.04
N PHE A 269 -6.08 4.14 16.80
CA PHE A 269 -7.23 4.97 16.48
C PHE A 269 -8.50 4.56 17.24
N GLY A 270 -8.98 5.45 18.10
CA GLY A 270 -10.09 5.26 19.01
C GLY A 270 -11.43 5.44 18.30
N ARG A 271 -11.80 4.48 17.44
CA ARG A 271 -13.02 4.47 16.60
C ARG A 271 -14.32 4.73 17.38
N TRP A 272 -14.33 4.37 18.66
CA TRP A 272 -15.49 4.48 19.56
C TRP A 272 -15.36 5.64 20.57
N ARG A 273 -14.36 6.51 20.43
CA ARG A 273 -14.22 7.71 21.27
C ARG A 273 -15.21 8.79 20.80
N PRO A 274 -15.69 9.65 21.72
CA PRO A 274 -16.50 10.80 21.35
C PRO A 274 -15.77 11.67 20.31
N ARG A 275 -16.52 12.18 19.33
CA ARG A 275 -16.05 13.17 18.35
C ARG A 275 -16.22 14.59 18.92
N GLY A 276 -15.50 15.57 18.37
CA GLY A 276 -15.56 16.98 18.78
C GLY A 276 -14.58 17.35 19.91
N GLU A 277 -14.61 18.59 20.41
CA GLU A 277 -13.63 19.04 21.40
C GLU A 277 -13.65 18.18 22.67
N ARG A 278 -12.46 17.80 23.17
CA ARG A 278 -12.35 17.29 24.53
C ARG A 278 -12.70 18.45 25.46
N ASP A 279 -13.82 18.35 26.15
CA ASP A 279 -14.11 19.23 27.28
C ASP A 279 -12.90 19.13 28.25
N GLY A 280 -12.23 20.25 28.47
CA GLY A 280 -10.99 20.35 29.25
C GLY A 280 -11.16 20.04 30.74
N SER A 281 -12.33 19.57 31.16
CA SER A 281 -12.58 19.07 32.50
C SER A 281 -12.47 17.54 32.56
N ARG A 282 -11.27 17.03 32.78
CA ARG A 282 -11.02 15.76 33.51
C ARG A 282 -9.53 15.56 33.79
#